data_AF-M2Y152-F1
#
_entry.id   AF-M2Y152-F1
#
_cell.length_a   1.000
_cell.length_b   1.000
_cell.length_c   1.000
_cell.angle_alpha   90.00
_cell.angle_beta   90.00
_cell.angle_gamma   90.00
#
_symmetry.space_group_name_H-M   'P 1'
#
loop_
_entity.id
_entity.type
_entity.pdbx_description
1 polymer ?
#
loop_
_entity_poly.entity_id
_entity_poly.type
_entity_poly.pdbx_seq_one_letter_code
_entity_poly.pdbx_strand_id
1 'polypeptide(L)'
;MAPTQRQPCLEKVQEKEQLRRKQRVEWACRSHAVSSMLTKKYQLDCLLSRGSSAIILSGKRLQDNFPVVVKVIKTSSLTVTDSEYLETEISIFDQLINLRRAKGTPSDMGSYHVLSPIEVIRDPINQNVYLISEHLQGGDLFSRLESMKGYLMTESEVLWLLRQMLSGLCFLHRLGISHRDVKLENFVFVETPSKNSYDSVLKIIDFGLCHWNQSYPKNNGEDVIRCSEAVGTLHYVPPEIVKEKDYIPEKVDSWELGVVAYALITQKLPFDDWDDNNVFSKICTLPPNMRTPCWDRISLGTKQLIAQLLIKDESKRISCEEAFQRVEALLESIGAPHGVEADRLIRNLSHKQMVQENTARSEKPPENTDLLNNNESLSGKNTKQDKIQNSETTVACQPVMNWQSILTFFRRSRRSSGTKPEPASRSFDILAWKSQIRDKLKNSSPLRRRQAAVNENENQRVANQTRHQSVPNNNSQCNSNQKTSRPSILLRENNSS
;
A
#
# COMPACT_ATOMS: atom_id res chain seq x y z
N MET A 1 -6.00 26.25 48.89
CA MET A 1 -6.41 25.24 47.90
C MET A 1 -5.64 25.48 46.60
N ALA A 2 -4.74 24.58 46.24
CA ALA A 2 -4.17 24.46 44.91
C ALA A 2 -4.00 22.95 44.61
N PRO A 3 -4.23 22.49 43.37
CA PRO A 3 -4.69 21.13 43.11
C PRO A 3 -3.54 20.13 42.96
N THR A 4 -3.61 19.03 43.71
CA THR A 4 -2.85 17.80 43.47
C THR A 4 -3.25 17.22 42.11
N GLN A 5 -2.42 17.42 41.08
CA GLN A 5 -2.49 16.64 39.85
C GLN A 5 -2.05 15.20 40.16
N ARG A 6 -3.02 14.28 40.24
CA ARG A 6 -2.76 12.84 40.32
C ARG A 6 -2.24 12.37 38.96
N GLN A 7 -0.94 12.09 38.85
CA GLN A 7 -0.43 11.26 37.76
C GLN A 7 -1.08 9.87 37.85
N PRO A 8 -1.65 9.33 36.76
CA PRO A 8 -2.14 7.95 36.76
C PRO A 8 -0.94 7.00 36.93
N CYS A 9 -1.06 6.03 37.83
CA CYS A 9 -0.10 4.94 37.98
C CYS A 9 0.05 4.22 36.62
N LEU A 10 1.30 4.04 36.14
CA LEU A 10 1.63 3.46 34.84
C LEU A 10 0.96 2.11 34.59
N GLU A 11 0.81 1.30 35.63
CA GLU A 11 0.12 0.00 35.59
C GLU A 11 -1.36 0.13 35.16
N LYS A 12 -2.08 1.12 35.72
CA LYS A 12 -3.48 1.38 35.36
C LYS A 12 -3.65 1.89 33.92
N VAL A 13 -2.61 2.49 33.34
CA VAL A 13 -2.60 2.91 31.94
C VAL A 13 -2.41 1.68 31.03
N GLN A 14 -1.46 0.81 31.38
CA GLN A 14 -1.19 -0.42 30.63
C GLN A 14 -2.38 -1.39 30.65
N GLU A 15 -3.03 -1.60 31.80
CA GLU A 15 -4.24 -2.44 31.89
C GLU A 15 -5.40 -1.91 31.02
N LYS A 16 -5.64 -0.59 31.04
CA LYS A 16 -6.67 0.03 30.20
C LYS A 16 -6.38 -0.14 28.72
N GLU A 17 -5.11 -0.07 28.32
CA GLU A 17 -4.70 -0.24 26.93
C GLU A 17 -4.82 -1.69 26.47
N GLN A 18 -4.47 -2.66 27.33
CA GLN A 18 -4.71 -4.08 27.08
C GLN A 18 -6.20 -4.39 26.93
N LEU A 19 -7.05 -3.86 27.82
CA LEU A 19 -8.50 -4.04 27.73
C LEU A 19 -9.05 -3.45 26.42
N ARG A 20 -8.60 -2.26 26.02
CA ARG A 20 -8.98 -1.63 24.74
C ARG A 20 -8.55 -2.46 23.54
N ARG A 21 -7.34 -3.04 23.57
CA ARG A 21 -6.86 -3.95 22.51
C ARG A 21 -7.78 -5.17 22.38
N LYS A 22 -8.09 -5.83 23.51
CA LYS A 22 -8.99 -6.98 23.55
C LYS A 22 -10.38 -6.64 22.98
N GLN A 23 -10.97 -5.52 23.42
CA GLN A 23 -12.26 -5.05 22.92
C GLN A 23 -12.25 -4.78 21.40
N ARG A 24 -11.15 -4.24 20.85
CA ARG A 24 -11.00 -4.01 19.41
C ARG A 24 -10.95 -5.31 18.62
N VAL A 25 -10.23 -6.32 19.12
CA VAL A 25 -10.17 -7.65 18.49
C VAL A 25 -11.53 -8.33 18.54
N GLU A 26 -12.21 -8.32 19.70
CA GLU A 26 -13.56 -8.87 19.82
C GLU A 26 -14.55 -8.19 18.86
N TRP A 27 -14.52 -6.86 18.80
CA TRP A 27 -15.33 -6.10 17.84
C TRP A 27 -15.00 -6.47 16.40
N ALA A 28 -13.71 -6.61 16.04
CA ALA A 28 -13.28 -6.98 14.71
C ALA A 28 -13.78 -8.37 14.33
N CYS A 29 -13.63 -9.34 15.24
CA CYS A 29 -14.11 -10.70 15.04
C CYS A 29 -15.64 -10.76 14.85
N ARG A 30 -16.40 -10.04 15.68
CA ARG A 30 -17.87 -9.98 15.55
C ARG A 30 -18.29 -9.28 14.26
N SER A 31 -17.70 -8.13 13.96
CA SER A 31 -18.05 -7.34 12.77
C SER A 31 -17.73 -8.07 11.46
N HIS A 32 -16.74 -8.97 11.46
CA HIS A 32 -16.36 -9.76 10.30
C HIS A 32 -16.80 -11.21 10.35
N ALA A 33 -17.71 -11.58 11.26
CA ALA A 33 -18.20 -12.95 11.42
C ALA A 33 -17.05 -13.99 11.41
N VAL A 34 -15.97 -13.68 12.13
CA VAL A 34 -14.78 -14.55 12.20
C VAL A 34 -15.18 -15.89 12.79
N SER A 35 -14.95 -16.94 12.02
CA SER A 35 -15.44 -18.28 12.31
C SER A 35 -14.62 -19.02 13.35
N SER A 36 -15.31 -19.92 14.06
CA SER A 36 -14.67 -20.87 14.98
C SER A 36 -13.65 -21.78 14.27
N MET A 37 -13.77 -21.98 12.96
CA MET A 37 -12.78 -22.73 12.18
C MET A 37 -11.39 -22.07 12.25
N LEU A 38 -11.33 -20.75 12.19
CA LEU A 38 -10.07 -20.00 12.33
C LEU A 38 -9.60 -20.04 13.80
N THR A 39 -10.49 -19.73 14.75
CA THR A 39 -10.09 -19.59 16.17
C THR A 39 -9.74 -20.92 16.86
N LYS A 40 -10.13 -22.07 16.28
CA LYS A 40 -9.65 -23.40 16.68
C LYS A 40 -8.18 -23.65 16.34
N LYS A 41 -7.61 -22.92 15.37
CA LYS A 41 -6.21 -23.06 14.93
C LYS A 41 -5.34 -21.90 15.35
N TYR A 42 -5.91 -20.70 15.49
CA TYR A 42 -5.17 -19.46 15.74
C TYR A 42 -5.79 -18.66 16.88
N GLN A 43 -4.95 -18.19 17.79
CA GLN A 43 -5.27 -17.14 18.74
C GLN A 43 -5.08 -15.77 18.08
N LEU A 44 -6.05 -14.87 18.21
CA LEU A 44 -6.02 -13.53 17.62
C LEU A 44 -5.74 -12.48 18.72
N ASP A 45 -4.72 -11.65 18.53
CA ASP A 45 -4.16 -10.81 19.59
C ASP A 45 -4.36 -9.31 19.36
N CYS A 46 -4.25 -8.82 18.12
CA CYS A 46 -4.33 -7.38 17.83
C CYS A 46 -4.96 -7.08 16.47
N LEU A 47 -5.77 -6.02 16.39
CA LEU A 47 -6.24 -5.46 15.13
C LEU A 47 -5.19 -4.49 14.58
N LEU A 48 -4.47 -4.93 13.54
CA LEU A 48 -3.43 -4.15 12.87
C LEU A 48 -4.03 -3.12 11.91
N SER A 49 -4.99 -3.54 11.07
CA SER A 49 -5.62 -2.68 10.07
C SER A 49 -7.09 -3.05 9.85
N ARG A 50 -7.89 -2.10 9.36
CA ARG A 50 -9.34 -2.27 9.15
C ARG A 50 -9.82 -1.56 7.90
N GLY A 51 -9.89 -2.22 6.76
CA GLY A 51 -10.53 -1.73 5.54
C GLY A 51 -12.05 -1.86 5.53
N SER A 52 -12.66 -1.53 4.38
CA SER A 52 -14.09 -1.68 4.11
C SER A 52 -14.51 -3.15 4.01
N SER A 53 -13.74 -3.94 3.24
CA SER A 53 -14.02 -5.36 2.95
C SER A 53 -13.06 -6.34 3.63
N ALA A 54 -12.01 -5.83 4.28
CA ALA A 54 -11.00 -6.66 4.92
C ALA A 54 -10.50 -6.09 6.25
N ILE A 55 -10.15 -6.94 7.20
CA ILE A 55 -9.42 -6.59 8.41
C ILE A 55 -8.13 -7.41 8.50
N ILE A 56 -7.11 -6.83 9.13
CA ILE A 56 -5.82 -7.51 9.36
C ILE A 56 -5.62 -7.65 10.86
N LEU A 57 -5.46 -8.88 11.31
CA LEU A 57 -5.26 -9.25 12.70
C LEU A 57 -3.88 -9.89 12.86
N SER A 58 -3.14 -9.54 13.91
CA SER A 58 -2.01 -10.35 14.36
C SER A 58 -2.48 -11.42 15.33
N GLY A 59 -1.75 -12.51 15.43
CA GLY A 59 -2.05 -13.60 16.32
C GLY A 59 -0.93 -14.62 16.43
N LYS A 60 -1.28 -15.79 16.96
CA LYS A 60 -0.38 -16.94 17.08
C LYS A 60 -1.08 -18.21 16.66
N ARG A 61 -0.36 -19.10 15.98
CA ARG A 61 -0.83 -20.46 15.73
C ARG A 61 -0.80 -21.25 17.03
N LEU A 62 -1.93 -21.89 17.38
CA LEU A 62 -2.09 -22.57 18.67
C LEU A 62 -1.17 -23.79 18.83
N GLN A 63 -0.82 -24.44 17.73
CA GLN A 63 0.00 -25.65 17.75
C GLN A 63 1.42 -25.41 18.29
N ASP A 64 2.01 -24.26 17.95
CA ASP A 64 3.45 -24.04 18.12
C ASP A 64 3.83 -22.61 18.55
N ASN A 65 2.83 -21.76 18.81
CA ASN A 65 2.94 -20.33 19.11
C ASN A 65 3.58 -19.49 18.00
N PHE A 66 3.63 -20.01 16.77
CA PHE A 66 4.22 -19.28 15.65
C PHE A 66 3.45 -17.97 15.40
N PRO A 67 4.12 -16.80 15.35
CA PRO A 67 3.45 -15.53 15.18
C PRO A 67 2.92 -15.37 13.75
N VAL A 68 1.64 -15.03 13.64
CA VAL A 68 0.93 -14.96 12.35
C VAL A 68 0.21 -13.64 12.15
N VAL A 69 -0.03 -13.32 10.88
CA VAL A 69 -1.00 -12.32 10.45
C VAL A 69 -2.13 -13.02 9.72
N VAL A 70 -3.35 -12.60 10.01
CA VAL A 70 -4.59 -13.08 9.38
C VAL A 70 -5.29 -11.89 8.70
N LYS A 71 -5.32 -11.90 7.37
CA LYS A 71 -6.15 -11.01 6.56
C LYS A 71 -7.51 -11.69 6.38
N VAL A 72 -8.54 -11.15 7.04
CA VAL A 72 -9.93 -11.61 6.94
C VAL A 72 -10.64 -10.77 5.89
N ILE A 73 -11.21 -11.40 4.88
CA ILE A 73 -11.83 -10.73 3.73
C ILE A 73 -13.26 -11.22 3.60
N LYS A 74 -14.23 -10.29 3.63
CA LYS A 74 -15.64 -10.59 3.37
C LYS A 74 -15.88 -10.63 1.88
N THR A 75 -16.17 -11.81 1.34
CA THR A 75 -16.39 -11.98 -0.10
C THR A 75 -17.72 -11.36 -0.55
N SER A 76 -18.71 -11.30 0.34
CA SER A 76 -20.03 -10.71 0.03
C SER A 76 -20.04 -9.20 -0.15
N SER A 77 -18.98 -8.49 0.26
CA SER A 77 -18.84 -7.04 0.09
C SER A 77 -17.90 -6.65 -1.05
N LEU A 78 -17.41 -7.61 -1.82
CA LEU A 78 -16.49 -7.35 -2.94
C LEU A 78 -17.26 -7.03 -4.23
N THR A 79 -16.67 -6.17 -5.04
CA THR A 79 -17.07 -6.02 -6.44
C THR A 79 -16.64 -7.24 -7.25
N VAL A 80 -17.11 -7.38 -8.49
CA VAL A 80 -16.67 -8.47 -9.39
C VAL A 80 -15.16 -8.41 -9.57
N THR A 81 -14.62 -7.23 -9.86
CA THR A 81 -13.18 -7.02 -10.05
C THR A 81 -12.37 -7.30 -8.77
N ASP A 82 -12.84 -6.85 -7.60
CA ASP A 82 -12.16 -7.16 -6.33
C ASP A 82 -12.18 -8.66 -6.03
N SER A 83 -13.22 -9.38 -6.45
CA SER A 83 -13.30 -10.83 -6.33
C SER A 83 -12.29 -11.53 -7.23
N GLU A 84 -12.07 -11.05 -8.46
CA GLU A 84 -11.06 -11.58 -9.38
C GLU A 84 -9.63 -11.37 -8.84
N TYR A 85 -9.35 -10.19 -8.28
CA TYR A 85 -8.10 -9.92 -7.59
C TYR A 85 -7.89 -10.82 -6.37
N LEU A 86 -8.94 -11.05 -5.57
CA LEU A 86 -8.86 -11.96 -4.44
C LEU A 86 -8.55 -13.40 -4.88
N GLU A 87 -9.20 -13.89 -5.93
CA GLU A 87 -8.92 -15.25 -6.43
C GLU A 87 -7.49 -15.38 -6.96
N THR A 88 -6.96 -14.33 -7.60
CA THR A 88 -5.55 -14.27 -8.00
C THR A 88 -4.62 -14.28 -6.78
N GLU A 89 -4.90 -13.48 -5.75
CA GLU A 89 -4.14 -13.44 -4.50
C GLU A 89 -4.14 -14.81 -3.80
N ILE A 90 -5.29 -15.49 -3.73
CA ILE A 90 -5.41 -16.86 -3.18
C ILE A 90 -4.55 -17.84 -3.98
N SER A 91 -4.62 -17.77 -5.30
CA SER A 91 -3.87 -18.68 -6.18
C SER A 91 -2.35 -18.50 -6.01
N ILE A 92 -1.88 -17.26 -5.84
CA ILE A 92 -0.48 -16.97 -5.51
C ILE A 92 -0.11 -17.50 -4.12
N PHE A 93 -0.97 -17.33 -3.11
CA PHE A 93 -0.76 -17.88 -1.78
C PHE A 93 -0.57 -19.40 -1.82
N ASP A 94 -1.48 -20.11 -2.48
CA ASP A 94 -1.42 -21.57 -2.63
C ASP A 94 -0.15 -22.02 -3.36
N GLN A 95 0.24 -21.32 -4.43
CA GLN A 95 1.48 -21.61 -5.17
C GLN A 95 2.72 -21.48 -4.28
N LEU A 96 2.83 -20.38 -3.52
CA LEU A 96 3.95 -20.15 -2.61
C LEU A 96 3.99 -21.16 -1.46
N ILE A 97 2.83 -21.58 -0.93
CA ILE A 97 2.73 -22.64 0.09
C ILE A 97 3.24 -23.97 -0.49
N ASN A 98 2.79 -24.33 -1.70
CA ASN A 98 3.17 -25.58 -2.36
C ASN A 98 4.67 -25.62 -2.66
N LEU A 99 5.25 -24.53 -3.16
CA LEU A 99 6.69 -24.41 -3.39
C LEU A 99 7.49 -24.62 -2.10
N ARG A 100 7.04 -24.10 -0.96
CA ARG A 100 7.72 -24.31 0.33
C ARG A 100 7.64 -25.77 0.78
N ARG A 101 6.49 -26.42 0.61
CA ARG A 101 6.29 -27.83 0.97
C ARG A 101 7.14 -28.78 0.13
N ALA A 102 7.27 -28.50 -1.16
CA ALA A 102 8.00 -29.37 -2.10
C ALA A 102 9.52 -29.39 -1.86
N LYS A 103 10.11 -28.34 -1.27
CA LYS A 103 11.57 -28.18 -1.19
C LYS A 103 12.27 -28.77 0.04
N GLY A 104 11.55 -29.42 0.96
CA GLY A 104 12.09 -30.36 1.97
C GLY A 104 13.11 -29.86 3.01
N THR A 105 13.90 -28.82 2.76
CA THR A 105 14.90 -28.27 3.69
C THR A 105 14.71 -26.75 3.92
N PRO A 106 14.96 -26.24 5.15
CA PRO A 106 14.89 -24.81 5.48
C PRO A 106 15.80 -23.90 4.64
N SER A 107 16.88 -24.45 4.08
CA SER A 107 17.90 -23.74 3.30
C SER A 107 17.55 -23.58 1.82
N ASP A 108 16.60 -24.37 1.30
CA ASP A 108 16.10 -24.30 -0.09
C ASP A 108 14.73 -23.57 -0.18
N MET A 109 14.30 -22.93 0.90
CA MET A 109 12.98 -22.32 1.07
C MET A 109 12.81 -21.01 0.30
N GLY A 110 12.40 -21.09 -0.97
CA GLY A 110 11.83 -19.94 -1.69
C GLY A 110 12.73 -18.69 -1.66
N SER A 111 12.13 -17.50 -1.64
CA SER A 111 12.84 -16.23 -1.48
C SER A 111 12.77 -15.76 -0.03
N TYR A 112 13.91 -15.37 0.56
CA TYR A 112 13.96 -14.70 1.87
C TYR A 112 13.30 -13.32 1.86
N HIS A 113 12.98 -12.78 0.68
CA HIS A 113 12.48 -11.42 0.47
C HIS A 113 11.02 -11.37 0.00
N VAL A 114 10.28 -12.47 0.14
CA VAL A 114 8.85 -12.53 -0.16
C VAL A 114 8.12 -13.06 1.07
N LEU A 115 6.97 -12.47 1.39
CA LEU A 115 6.10 -12.90 2.49
C LEU A 115 5.85 -14.41 2.43
N SER A 116 5.94 -15.07 3.59
CA SER A 116 5.67 -16.50 3.70
C SER A 116 4.21 -16.77 4.02
N PRO A 117 3.41 -17.29 3.08
CA PRO A 117 2.05 -17.69 3.37
C PRO A 117 2.03 -19.04 4.07
N ILE A 118 1.09 -19.23 4.98
CA ILE A 118 0.98 -20.43 5.83
C ILE A 118 -0.20 -21.28 5.38
N GLU A 119 -1.37 -20.65 5.23
CA GLU A 119 -2.63 -21.32 4.95
C GLU A 119 -3.62 -20.33 4.34
N VAL A 120 -4.46 -20.84 3.44
CA VAL A 120 -5.69 -20.17 2.99
C VAL A 120 -6.87 -20.94 3.54
N ILE A 121 -7.83 -20.25 4.14
CA ILE A 121 -9.06 -20.86 4.65
C ILE A 121 -10.25 -20.17 3.99
N ARG A 122 -11.08 -20.94 3.28
CA ARG A 122 -12.36 -20.48 2.73
C ARG A 122 -13.49 -20.87 3.67
N ASP A 123 -14.33 -19.90 4.01
CA ASP A 123 -15.50 -20.09 4.85
C ASP A 123 -16.75 -19.63 4.10
N PRO A 124 -17.37 -20.55 3.33
CA PRO A 124 -18.54 -20.22 2.52
C PRO A 124 -19.76 -19.89 3.38
N ILE A 125 -19.82 -20.35 4.64
CA ILE A 125 -20.96 -20.11 5.54
C ILE A 125 -20.99 -18.63 5.94
N ASN A 126 -19.86 -18.09 6.37
CA ASN A 126 -19.75 -16.68 6.76
C ASN A 126 -19.32 -15.77 5.60
N GLN A 127 -19.20 -16.31 4.38
CA GLN A 127 -18.75 -15.61 3.19
C GLN A 127 -17.42 -14.87 3.42
N ASN A 128 -16.46 -15.60 4.00
CA ASN A 128 -15.14 -15.08 4.36
C ASN A 128 -14.03 -15.90 3.70
N VAL A 129 -12.95 -15.22 3.37
CA VAL A 129 -11.64 -15.83 3.10
C VAL A 129 -10.67 -15.34 4.16
N TYR A 130 -9.87 -16.25 4.70
CA TYR A 130 -8.77 -15.94 5.60
C TYR A 130 -7.46 -16.28 4.89
N LEU A 131 -6.61 -15.27 4.71
CA LEU A 131 -5.24 -15.44 4.25
C LEU A 131 -4.31 -15.35 5.45
N ILE A 132 -3.60 -16.44 5.76
CA ILE A 132 -2.71 -16.55 6.92
C ILE A 132 -1.26 -16.56 6.46
N SER A 133 -0.43 -15.71 7.04
CA SER A 133 1.01 -15.59 6.74
C SER A 133 1.83 -15.38 8.01
N GLU A 134 3.16 -15.41 7.87
CA GLU A 134 4.08 -15.00 8.94
C GLU A 134 3.82 -13.54 9.38
N HIS A 135 4.06 -13.25 10.66
CA HIS A 135 3.99 -11.89 11.19
C HIS A 135 5.35 -11.21 11.14
N LEU A 136 5.46 -10.18 10.29
CA LEU A 136 6.63 -9.33 10.19
C LEU A 136 6.53 -8.17 11.19
N GLN A 137 7.40 -8.15 12.19
CA GLN A 137 7.29 -7.24 13.35
C GLN A 137 8.10 -5.94 13.18
N GLY A 138 8.89 -5.83 12.11
CA GLY A 138 9.83 -4.72 11.93
C GLY A 138 9.25 -3.41 11.42
N GLY A 139 7.97 -3.43 11.07
CA GLY A 139 7.32 -2.29 10.43
C GLY A 139 7.71 -2.13 8.97
N ASP A 140 6.95 -1.31 8.26
CA ASP A 140 7.17 -1.02 6.84
C ASP A 140 8.31 -0.01 6.61
N LEU A 141 8.88 -0.07 5.40
CA LEU A 141 9.99 0.79 4.98
C LEU A 141 9.59 2.27 4.95
N PHE A 142 8.32 2.58 4.68
CA PHE A 142 7.79 3.95 4.75
C PHE A 142 7.89 4.52 6.17
N SER A 143 7.39 3.79 7.16
CA SER A 143 7.42 4.15 8.58
C SER A 143 8.85 4.28 9.08
N ARG A 144 9.75 3.41 8.62
CA ARG A 144 11.19 3.52 8.92
C ARG A 144 11.76 4.81 8.33
N LEU A 145 11.51 5.12 7.07
CA LEU A 145 11.97 6.36 6.43
C LEU A 145 11.39 7.60 7.15
N GLU A 146 10.13 7.55 7.57
CA GLU A 146 9.52 8.62 8.37
C GLU A 146 10.24 8.82 9.72
N SER A 147 10.61 7.73 10.40
CA SER A 147 11.32 7.82 11.68
C SER A 147 12.73 8.41 11.57
N MET A 148 13.31 8.41 10.36
CA MET A 148 14.67 8.87 10.05
C MET A 148 14.72 10.29 9.46
N LYS A 149 13.74 11.14 9.78
CA LYS A 149 13.74 12.55 9.31
C LYS A 149 15.07 13.25 9.63
N GLY A 150 15.68 13.80 8.60
CA GLY A 150 16.98 14.48 8.68
C GLY A 150 18.20 13.55 8.56
N TYR A 151 18.03 12.24 8.63
CA TYR A 151 19.07 11.27 8.30
C TYR A 151 18.97 10.86 6.83
N LEU A 152 20.03 11.13 6.08
CA LEU A 152 20.09 10.74 4.68
C LEU A 152 20.89 9.45 4.54
N MET A 153 20.28 8.43 3.93
CA MET A 153 20.95 7.15 3.70
C MET A 153 22.20 7.33 2.84
N THR A 154 23.22 6.54 3.19
CA THR A 154 24.42 6.31 2.38
C THR A 154 24.08 5.51 1.14
N GLU A 155 24.96 5.57 0.13
CA GLU A 155 24.78 4.78 -1.09
C GLU A 155 24.76 3.28 -0.81
N SER A 156 25.64 2.79 0.08
CA SER A 156 25.68 1.37 0.47
C SER A 156 24.36 0.91 1.09
N GLU A 157 23.74 1.72 1.95
CA GLU A 157 22.44 1.41 2.55
C GLU A 157 21.33 1.29 1.51
N VAL A 158 21.29 2.24 0.56
CA VAL A 158 20.30 2.23 -0.51
C VAL A 158 20.48 1.01 -1.40
N LEU A 159 21.71 0.72 -1.83
CA LEU A 159 22.01 -0.44 -2.67
C LEU A 159 21.70 -1.76 -1.95
N TRP A 160 21.99 -1.85 -0.66
CA TRP A 160 21.65 -3.03 0.15
C TRP A 160 20.15 -3.29 0.21
N LEU A 161 19.34 -2.25 0.43
CA LEU A 161 17.88 -2.36 0.39
C LEU A 161 17.39 -2.75 -1.01
N LEU A 162 17.91 -2.09 -2.07
CA LEU A 162 17.53 -2.40 -3.45
C LEU A 162 17.86 -3.84 -3.82
N ARG A 163 19.00 -4.36 -3.38
CA ARG A 163 19.39 -5.77 -3.59
C ARG A 163 18.33 -6.72 -3.03
N GLN A 164 17.89 -6.50 -1.79
CA GLN A 164 16.86 -7.33 -1.16
C GLN A 164 15.51 -7.25 -1.91
N MET A 165 15.07 -6.03 -2.26
CA MET A 165 13.84 -5.82 -3.02
C MET A 165 13.89 -6.51 -4.39
N LEU A 166 14.98 -6.32 -5.12
CA LEU A 166 15.19 -6.94 -6.43
C LEU A 166 15.28 -8.46 -6.34
N SER A 167 15.92 -9.01 -5.31
CA SER A 167 15.93 -10.46 -5.08
C SER A 167 14.52 -11.02 -4.89
N GLY A 168 13.63 -10.29 -4.21
CA GLY A 168 12.22 -10.65 -4.07
C GLY A 168 11.46 -10.55 -5.40
N LEU A 169 11.59 -9.43 -6.11
CA LEU A 169 10.91 -9.19 -7.39
C LEU A 169 11.34 -10.18 -8.47
N CYS A 170 12.65 -10.42 -8.64
CA CYS A 170 13.14 -11.41 -9.60
C CYS A 170 12.64 -12.83 -9.28
N PHE A 171 12.44 -13.16 -7.99
CA PHE A 171 11.83 -14.44 -7.62
C PHE A 171 10.38 -14.52 -8.08
N LEU A 172 9.58 -13.47 -7.86
CA LEU A 172 8.19 -13.42 -8.34
C LEU A 172 8.12 -13.47 -9.87
N HIS A 173 8.95 -12.68 -10.57
CA HIS A 173 9.00 -12.64 -12.03
C HIS A 173 9.34 -14.00 -12.64
N ARG A 174 10.25 -14.77 -12.03
CA ARG A 174 10.55 -16.15 -12.44
C ARG A 174 9.38 -17.13 -12.27
N LEU A 175 8.41 -16.81 -11.42
CA LEU A 175 7.17 -17.57 -11.26
C LEU A 175 6.04 -17.07 -12.17
N GLY A 176 6.33 -16.09 -13.04
CA GLY A 176 5.34 -15.40 -13.87
C GLY A 176 4.45 -14.43 -13.08
N ILE A 177 4.85 -14.04 -11.86
CA ILE A 177 4.08 -13.15 -10.99
C ILE A 177 4.68 -11.74 -11.05
N SER A 178 3.90 -10.76 -11.48
CA SER A 178 4.25 -9.32 -11.37
C SER A 178 3.48 -8.67 -10.24
N HIS A 179 4.12 -7.82 -9.46
CA HIS A 179 3.54 -7.26 -8.23
C HIS A 179 2.53 -6.14 -8.49
N ARG A 180 2.88 -5.18 -9.35
CA ARG A 180 2.08 -4.01 -9.80
C ARG A 180 1.62 -3.04 -8.72
N ASP A 181 2.29 -3.05 -7.57
CA ASP A 181 2.07 -2.07 -6.49
C ASP A 181 3.32 -1.97 -5.61
N VAL A 182 4.49 -1.89 -6.24
CA VAL A 182 5.77 -1.74 -5.54
C VAL A 182 5.84 -0.33 -4.95
N LYS A 183 5.88 -0.26 -3.62
CA LYS A 183 5.96 0.99 -2.86
C LYS A 183 6.58 0.75 -1.49
N LEU A 184 6.96 1.84 -0.81
CA LEU A 184 7.63 1.76 0.49
C LEU A 184 6.81 0.99 1.54
N GLU A 185 5.48 1.05 1.48
CA GLU A 185 4.57 0.40 2.41
C GLU A 185 4.53 -1.13 2.23
N ASN A 186 4.80 -1.63 1.02
CA ASN A 186 4.74 -3.05 0.68
C ASN A 186 6.08 -3.77 0.88
N PHE A 187 7.06 -3.10 1.48
CA PHE A 187 8.29 -3.70 1.96
C PHE A 187 8.35 -3.63 3.48
N VAL A 188 8.31 -4.78 4.15
CA VAL A 188 8.23 -4.87 5.61
C VAL A 188 9.43 -5.61 6.16
N PHE A 189 10.04 -5.05 7.21
CA PHE A 189 11.14 -5.69 7.91
C PHE A 189 10.61 -6.85 8.77
N VAL A 190 11.34 -7.97 8.76
CA VAL A 190 10.98 -9.15 9.60
C VAL A 190 10.97 -8.78 11.08
N GLU A 191 11.96 -8.01 11.53
CA GLU A 191 12.14 -7.59 12.92
C GLU A 191 12.42 -6.09 13.01
N THR A 192 12.22 -5.50 14.19
CA THR A 192 12.49 -4.07 14.39
C THR A 192 13.97 -3.82 14.21
N PRO A 193 14.40 -3.08 13.17
CA PRO A 193 15.81 -2.85 12.95
C PRO A 193 16.37 -2.04 14.11
N SER A 194 17.52 -2.45 14.66
CA SER A 194 18.25 -1.62 15.61
C SER A 194 18.48 -0.23 14.99
N LYS A 195 18.53 0.81 15.84
CA LYS A 195 18.76 2.18 15.33
C LYS A 195 20.07 2.16 14.54
N ASN A 196 19.97 2.44 13.23
CA ASN A 196 21.06 2.47 12.25
C ASN A 196 21.53 1.11 11.69
N SER A 197 20.82 -0.01 11.91
CA SER A 197 21.09 -1.25 11.18
C SER A 197 20.15 -1.39 9.98
N TYR A 198 20.77 -1.56 8.81
CA TYR A 198 20.17 -1.98 7.53
C TYR A 198 20.32 -3.49 7.34
N ASP A 199 20.81 -4.20 8.36
CA ASP A 199 21.01 -5.65 8.39
C ASP A 199 19.72 -6.38 8.77
N SER A 200 18.55 -5.77 8.55
CA SER A 200 17.27 -6.42 8.77
C SER A 200 16.74 -6.94 7.44
N VAL A 201 16.24 -8.18 7.47
CA VAL A 201 15.64 -8.82 6.31
C VAL A 201 14.36 -8.08 5.93
N LEU A 202 14.30 -7.64 4.69
CA LEU A 202 13.15 -6.96 4.10
C LEU A 202 12.36 -7.93 3.22
N LYS A 203 11.03 -7.95 3.36
CA LYS A 203 10.13 -8.81 2.57
C LYS A 203 9.07 -8.01 1.85
N ILE A 204 8.78 -8.40 0.62
CA ILE A 204 7.64 -7.96 -0.18
C ILE A 204 6.36 -8.55 0.42
N ILE A 205 5.34 -7.72 0.58
CA ILE A 205 4.01 -8.11 1.06
C ILE A 205 2.92 -7.64 0.09
N ASP A 206 1.69 -8.12 0.31
CA ASP A 206 0.45 -7.69 -0.36
C ASP A 206 0.38 -8.05 -1.85
N PHE A 207 -0.16 -9.22 -2.15
CA PHE A 207 -0.33 -9.71 -3.52
C PHE A 207 -1.69 -9.34 -4.13
N GLY A 208 -2.44 -8.41 -3.51
CA GLY A 208 -3.80 -8.07 -3.91
C GLY A 208 -3.96 -7.41 -5.29
N LEU A 209 -2.87 -6.89 -5.88
CA LEU A 209 -2.87 -6.31 -7.24
C LEU A 209 -1.97 -7.09 -8.21
N CYS A 210 -1.41 -8.22 -7.77
CA CYS A 210 -0.52 -9.01 -8.59
C CYS A 210 -1.20 -9.50 -9.85
N HIS A 211 -0.41 -9.62 -10.92
CA HIS A 211 -0.79 -10.36 -12.11
C HIS A 211 -0.02 -11.67 -12.12
N TRP A 212 -0.70 -12.79 -12.37
CA TRP A 212 -0.04 -14.09 -12.49
C TRP A 212 -0.23 -14.68 -13.89
N ASN A 213 0.86 -14.70 -14.64
CA ASN A 213 0.98 -15.45 -15.87
C ASN A 213 1.34 -16.92 -15.57
N GLN A 214 0.33 -17.79 -15.51
CA GLN A 214 0.51 -19.21 -15.24
C GLN A 214 1.20 -19.98 -16.39
N SER A 215 1.29 -19.41 -17.60
CA SER A 215 1.95 -20.01 -18.76
C SER A 215 3.48 -19.85 -18.75
N TYR A 216 4.06 -19.37 -17.64
CA TYR A 216 5.50 -19.12 -17.48
C TYR A 216 6.25 -20.35 -16.91
N PRO A 217 7.52 -20.63 -17.31
CA PRO A 217 8.31 -19.92 -18.31
C PRO A 217 7.79 -20.17 -19.72
N LYS A 218 7.91 -19.14 -20.57
CA LYS A 218 7.46 -19.16 -21.96
C LYS A 218 7.96 -20.42 -22.67
N ASN A 219 7.04 -21.32 -23.01
CA ASN A 219 7.35 -22.40 -23.94
C ASN A 219 7.39 -21.77 -25.35
N ASN A 220 8.60 -21.64 -25.91
CA ASN A 220 8.83 -21.52 -27.36
C ASN A 220 8.22 -20.30 -28.08
N GLY A 221 8.58 -19.08 -27.65
CA GLY A 221 8.43 -17.89 -28.51
C GLY A 221 7.05 -17.21 -28.49
N GLU A 222 6.22 -17.47 -27.48
CA GLU A 222 4.96 -16.73 -27.29
C GLU A 222 5.19 -15.22 -27.06
N ASP A 223 4.23 -14.44 -27.59
CA ASP A 223 4.14 -12.99 -27.46
C ASP A 223 4.34 -12.54 -26.01
N VAL A 224 4.93 -11.36 -25.82
CA VAL A 224 5.03 -10.74 -24.49
C VAL A 224 3.61 -10.53 -23.96
N ILE A 225 3.28 -11.13 -22.81
CA ILE A 225 1.98 -10.91 -22.18
C ILE A 225 1.89 -9.45 -21.78
N ARG A 226 0.79 -8.82 -22.18
CA ARG A 226 0.50 -7.43 -21.87
C ARG A 226 -0.78 -7.34 -21.06
N CYS A 227 -0.82 -6.40 -20.12
CA CYS A 227 -2.02 -6.04 -19.37
C CYS A 227 -2.53 -4.67 -19.80
N SER A 228 -3.83 -4.46 -19.69
CA SER A 228 -4.50 -3.19 -19.98
C SER A 228 -5.10 -2.52 -18.72
N GLU A 229 -5.07 -3.22 -17.58
CA GLU A 229 -5.67 -2.78 -16.32
C GLU A 229 -4.91 -1.59 -15.73
N ALA A 230 -5.61 -0.49 -15.42
CA ALA A 230 -5.02 0.70 -14.83
C ALA A 230 -4.99 0.62 -13.29
N VAL A 231 -4.13 -0.24 -12.76
CA VAL A 231 -3.95 -0.46 -11.32
C VAL A 231 -2.70 0.23 -10.78
N GLY A 232 -2.61 0.35 -9.45
CA GLY A 232 -1.44 0.83 -8.71
C GLY A 232 -1.72 2.08 -7.88
N THR A 233 -0.64 2.62 -7.30
CA THR A 233 -0.69 3.82 -6.45
C THR A 233 -0.23 5.05 -7.24
N LEU A 234 -1.05 6.11 -7.30
CA LEU A 234 -0.89 7.31 -8.16
C LEU A 234 0.55 7.84 -8.37
N HIS A 235 1.35 7.91 -7.31
CA HIS A 235 2.70 8.48 -7.37
C HIS A 235 3.78 7.48 -7.79
N TYR A 236 3.43 6.20 -7.85
CA TYR A 236 4.32 5.10 -8.22
C TYR A 236 4.03 4.62 -9.64
N VAL A 237 2.81 4.81 -10.17
CA VAL A 237 2.44 4.26 -11.49
C VAL A 237 3.32 4.78 -12.65
N PRO A 238 3.62 3.91 -13.63
CA PRO A 238 4.43 4.26 -14.79
C PRO A 238 3.64 5.00 -15.88
N PRO A 239 4.33 5.64 -16.84
CA PRO A 239 3.70 6.45 -17.88
C PRO A 239 2.72 5.69 -18.77
N GLU A 240 2.96 4.42 -19.06
CA GLU A 240 2.10 3.58 -19.89
C GLU A 240 0.73 3.32 -19.24
N ILE A 241 0.68 3.11 -17.92
CA ILE A 241 -0.59 3.00 -17.16
C ILE A 241 -1.32 4.34 -17.17
N VAL A 242 -0.61 5.45 -16.94
CA VAL A 242 -1.19 6.80 -17.00
C VAL A 242 -1.76 7.11 -18.39
N LYS A 243 -1.13 6.58 -19.45
CA LYS A 243 -1.54 6.74 -20.85
C LYS A 243 -2.59 5.71 -21.31
N GLU A 244 -3.06 4.82 -20.44
CA GLU A 244 -4.00 3.74 -20.77
C GLU A 244 -3.52 2.88 -21.96
N LYS A 245 -2.22 2.59 -21.99
CA LYS A 245 -1.66 1.68 -22.99
C LYS A 245 -1.54 0.30 -22.38
N ASP A 246 -1.70 -0.72 -23.21
CA ASP A 246 -1.26 -2.07 -22.85
C ASP A 246 0.22 -2.00 -22.45
N TYR A 247 0.63 -2.77 -21.46
CA TYR A 247 1.96 -2.70 -20.87
C TYR A 247 2.48 -4.07 -20.46
N ILE A 248 3.80 -4.18 -20.29
CA ILE A 248 4.46 -5.39 -19.77
C ILE A 248 4.42 -5.35 -18.23
N PRO A 249 3.72 -6.28 -17.54
CA PRO A 249 3.55 -6.22 -16.08
C PRO A 249 4.86 -6.16 -15.29
N GLU A 250 5.89 -6.91 -15.69
CA GLU A 250 7.19 -6.92 -15.01
C GLU A 250 7.94 -5.57 -15.12
N LYS A 251 7.68 -4.80 -16.20
CA LYS A 251 8.26 -3.47 -16.40
C LYS A 251 7.61 -2.42 -15.51
N VAL A 252 6.38 -2.65 -15.05
CA VAL A 252 5.71 -1.80 -14.05
C VAL A 252 6.51 -1.85 -12.74
N ASP A 253 6.80 -3.05 -12.24
CA ASP A 253 7.59 -3.25 -11.01
C ASP A 253 8.97 -2.58 -11.10
N SER A 254 9.59 -2.62 -12.27
CA SER A 254 10.89 -1.97 -12.52
C SER A 254 10.81 -0.44 -12.36
N TRP A 255 9.76 0.19 -12.90
CA TRP A 255 9.54 1.63 -12.75
C TRP A 255 9.26 2.01 -11.30
N GLU A 256 8.33 1.30 -10.67
CA GLU A 256 7.90 1.55 -9.30
C GLU A 256 9.08 1.41 -8.31
N LEU A 257 9.98 0.44 -8.54
CA LEU A 257 11.23 0.32 -7.79
C LEU A 257 12.15 1.54 -7.99
N GLY A 258 12.21 2.11 -9.20
CA GLY A 258 12.92 3.36 -9.46
C GLY A 258 12.37 4.54 -8.65
N VAL A 259 11.05 4.60 -8.46
CA VAL A 259 10.37 5.58 -7.60
C VAL A 259 10.77 5.37 -6.14
N VAL A 260 10.77 4.12 -5.66
CA VAL A 260 11.24 3.75 -4.31
C VAL A 260 12.71 4.14 -4.10
N ALA A 261 13.60 3.81 -5.05
CA ALA A 261 15.02 4.15 -4.98
C ALA A 261 15.26 5.67 -4.87
N TYR A 262 14.53 6.45 -5.67
CA TYR A 262 14.57 7.91 -5.60
C TYR A 262 14.11 8.41 -4.22
N ALA A 263 13.06 7.82 -3.66
CA ALA A 263 12.54 8.19 -2.34
C ALA A 263 13.52 7.86 -1.21
N LEU A 264 14.26 6.74 -1.28
CA LEU A 264 15.27 6.40 -0.28
C LEU A 264 16.43 7.42 -0.21
N ILE A 265 16.84 7.96 -1.36
CA ILE A 265 17.94 8.94 -1.43
C ILE A 265 17.49 10.33 -1.01
N THR A 266 16.29 10.73 -1.43
CA THR A 266 15.85 12.13 -1.37
C THR A 266 14.83 12.42 -0.28
N GLN A 267 14.19 11.38 0.29
CA GLN A 267 12.99 11.49 1.11
C GLN A 267 11.85 12.26 0.42
N LYS A 268 11.81 12.24 -0.91
CA LYS A 268 10.79 12.88 -1.75
C LYS A 268 10.42 11.95 -2.89
N LEU A 269 9.24 12.14 -3.46
CA LEU A 269 8.85 11.44 -4.68
C LEU A 269 9.44 12.15 -5.92
N PRO A 270 9.77 11.42 -6.99
CA PRO A 270 10.35 12.00 -8.21
C PRO A 270 9.35 12.87 -8.97
N PHE A 271 8.06 12.53 -8.92
CA PHE A 271 6.97 13.23 -9.58
C PHE A 271 5.88 13.50 -8.55
N ASP A 272 5.82 14.73 -8.04
CA ASP A 272 4.86 15.13 -7.01
C ASP A 272 4.33 16.53 -7.31
N ASP A 273 3.06 16.75 -6.99
CA ASP A 273 2.34 18.01 -7.18
C ASP A 273 1.08 18.02 -6.31
N TRP A 274 0.48 19.20 -6.11
CA TRP A 274 -0.78 19.30 -5.36
C TRP A 274 -1.99 18.94 -6.23
N ASP A 275 -1.85 18.97 -7.57
CA ASP A 275 -2.86 18.55 -8.53
C ASP A 275 -2.45 17.22 -9.19
N ASP A 276 -3.29 16.20 -9.06
CA ASP A 276 -3.09 14.87 -9.66
C ASP A 276 -2.83 14.97 -11.18
N ASN A 277 -3.45 15.92 -11.90
CA ASN A 277 -3.20 16.12 -13.33
C ASN A 277 -1.76 16.55 -13.62
N ASN A 278 -1.20 17.38 -12.74
CA ASN A 278 0.20 17.79 -12.85
C ASN A 278 1.11 16.61 -12.52
N VAL A 279 0.76 15.76 -11.54
CA VAL A 279 1.51 14.53 -11.26
C VAL A 279 1.55 13.64 -12.51
N PHE A 280 0.40 13.37 -13.13
CA PHE A 280 0.31 12.59 -14.37
C PHE A 280 1.13 13.20 -15.52
N SER A 281 1.04 14.53 -15.69
CA SER A 281 1.84 15.24 -16.68
C SER A 281 3.34 15.07 -16.43
N LYS A 282 3.80 15.23 -15.18
CA LYS A 282 5.21 15.05 -14.79
C LYS A 282 5.69 13.63 -15.04
N ILE A 283 4.92 12.62 -14.60
CA ILE A 283 5.17 11.19 -14.88
C ILE A 283 5.34 10.97 -16.39
N CYS A 284 4.52 11.61 -17.22
CA CYS A 284 4.57 11.42 -18.67
C CYS A 284 5.65 12.23 -19.40
N THR A 285 6.11 13.36 -18.85
CA THR A 285 6.92 14.34 -19.61
C THR A 285 8.28 14.67 -19.01
N LEU A 286 8.42 14.76 -17.68
CA LEU A 286 9.66 15.21 -17.03
C LEU A 286 10.61 14.06 -16.68
N PRO A 287 11.93 14.24 -16.78
CA PRO A 287 12.89 13.32 -16.16
C PRO A 287 12.89 13.49 -14.62
N PRO A 288 13.34 12.48 -13.85
CA PRO A 288 13.53 12.63 -12.41
C PRO A 288 14.57 13.71 -12.10
N ASN A 289 14.33 14.54 -11.08
CA ASN A 289 15.25 15.61 -10.71
C ASN A 289 16.40 15.09 -9.83
N MET A 290 17.55 14.80 -10.44
CA MET A 290 18.76 14.34 -9.75
C MET A 290 19.81 15.44 -9.54
N ARG A 291 19.39 16.72 -9.47
CA ARG A 291 20.29 17.89 -9.35
C ARG A 291 20.30 18.52 -7.94
N THR A 292 19.62 17.92 -6.98
CA THR A 292 19.55 18.44 -5.60
C THR A 292 20.72 17.93 -4.74
N PRO A 293 21.14 18.65 -3.68
CA PRO A 293 22.36 18.31 -2.92
C PRO A 293 22.43 16.90 -2.32
N CYS A 294 21.29 16.25 -2.05
CA CYS A 294 21.26 14.85 -1.60
C CYS A 294 21.88 13.87 -2.61
N TRP A 295 21.95 14.24 -3.89
CA TRP A 295 22.55 13.44 -4.96
C TRP A 295 24.08 13.61 -5.06
N ASP A 296 24.67 14.63 -4.43
CA ASP A 296 26.10 14.92 -4.58
C ASP A 296 26.97 13.78 -4.01
N ARG A 297 26.47 13.08 -2.99
CA ARG A 297 27.12 11.92 -2.36
C ARG A 297 26.84 10.57 -3.04
N ILE A 298 26.04 10.56 -4.10
CA ILE A 298 25.63 9.32 -4.81
C ILE A 298 26.46 9.20 -6.08
N SER A 299 27.06 8.02 -6.28
CA SER A 299 27.88 7.73 -7.46
C SER A 299 27.11 7.88 -8.77
N LEU A 300 27.85 8.09 -9.85
CA LEU A 300 27.27 8.11 -11.20
C LEU A 300 26.60 6.77 -11.55
N GLY A 301 27.16 5.64 -11.10
CA GLY A 301 26.62 4.32 -11.38
C GLY A 301 25.23 4.11 -10.77
N THR A 302 25.04 4.52 -9.52
CA THR A 302 23.73 4.46 -8.85
C THR A 302 22.72 5.44 -9.46
N LYS A 303 23.16 6.65 -9.82
CA LYS A 303 22.31 7.59 -10.58
C LYS A 303 21.83 7.01 -11.91
N GLN A 304 22.73 6.37 -12.65
CA GLN A 304 22.42 5.72 -13.93
C GLN A 304 21.44 4.56 -13.76
N LEU A 305 21.63 3.71 -12.74
CA LEU A 305 20.69 2.63 -12.41
C LEU A 305 19.28 3.17 -12.19
N ILE A 306 19.12 4.19 -11.35
CA ILE A 306 17.80 4.78 -11.05
C ILE A 306 17.21 5.45 -12.30
N ALA A 307 18.03 6.12 -13.10
CA ALA A 307 17.58 6.71 -14.35
C ALA A 307 17.08 5.64 -15.34
N GLN A 308 17.70 4.46 -15.38
CA GLN A 308 17.29 3.34 -16.24
C GLN A 308 15.98 2.68 -15.79
N LEU A 309 15.75 2.58 -14.48
CA LEU A 309 14.46 2.16 -13.91
C LEU A 309 13.36 3.16 -14.26
N LEU A 310 13.67 4.46 -14.25
CA LEU A 310 12.74 5.56 -14.55
C LEU A 310 12.71 5.98 -16.03
N ILE A 311 13.06 5.08 -16.95
CA ILE A 311 12.86 5.30 -18.39
C ILE A 311 11.37 5.20 -18.72
N LYS A 312 10.85 6.23 -19.41
CA LYS A 312 9.43 6.33 -19.76
C LYS A 312 8.98 5.36 -20.85
N ASP A 313 9.90 4.94 -21.71
CA ASP A 313 9.66 3.94 -22.75
C ASP A 313 9.89 2.55 -22.14
N GLU A 314 8.82 1.81 -21.85
CA GLU A 314 8.89 0.50 -21.18
C GLU A 314 9.80 -0.51 -21.90
N SER A 315 9.95 -0.41 -23.23
CA SER A 315 10.77 -1.31 -24.04
C SER A 315 12.28 -1.11 -23.81
N LYS A 316 12.67 0.09 -23.38
CA LYS A 316 14.06 0.47 -23.07
C LYS A 316 14.35 0.47 -21.58
N ARG A 317 13.31 0.37 -20.74
CA ARG A 317 13.44 0.30 -19.29
C ARG A 317 14.12 -1.00 -18.94
N ILE A 318 15.09 -0.94 -18.02
CA ILE A 318 15.81 -2.12 -17.53
C ILE A 318 14.85 -3.09 -16.80
N SER A 319 15.07 -4.40 -16.88
CA SER A 319 14.31 -5.38 -16.06
C SER A 319 14.80 -5.44 -14.61
N CYS A 320 14.04 -6.09 -13.73
CA CYS A 320 14.49 -6.37 -12.37
C CYS A 320 15.75 -7.24 -12.35
N GLU A 321 15.86 -8.26 -13.21
CA GLU A 321 17.06 -9.10 -13.29
C GLU A 321 18.30 -8.30 -13.70
N GLU A 322 18.18 -7.47 -14.73
CA GLU A 322 19.28 -6.61 -15.19
C GLU A 322 19.64 -5.57 -14.10
N ALA A 323 18.65 -4.99 -13.43
CA ALA A 323 18.87 -4.08 -12.31
C ALA A 323 19.56 -4.76 -11.12
N PHE A 324 19.20 -6.02 -10.81
CA PHE A 324 19.84 -6.81 -9.76
C PHE A 324 21.33 -6.99 -10.05
N GLN A 325 21.70 -7.38 -11.27
CA GLN A 325 23.10 -7.51 -11.68
C GLN A 325 23.87 -6.19 -11.55
N ARG A 326 23.24 -5.06 -11.88
CA ARG A 326 23.86 -3.74 -11.70
C ARG A 326 24.06 -3.39 -10.22
N VAL A 327 23.09 -3.71 -9.35
CA VAL A 327 23.22 -3.49 -7.91
C VAL A 327 24.37 -4.33 -7.34
N GLU A 328 24.49 -5.61 -7.74
CA GLU A 328 25.60 -6.48 -7.34
C GLU A 328 26.96 -5.88 -7.72
N ALA A 329 27.12 -5.44 -8.97
CA ALA A 329 28.36 -4.82 -9.45
C ALA A 329 28.67 -3.50 -8.72
N LEU A 330 27.65 -2.71 -8.37
CA LEU A 330 27.84 -1.48 -7.61
C LEU A 330 28.26 -1.77 -6.16
N LEU A 331 27.64 -2.74 -5.50
CA LEU A 331 28.02 -3.19 -4.16
C LEU A 331 29.47 -3.71 -4.12
N GLU A 332 29.85 -4.53 -5.11
CA GLU A 332 31.23 -5.00 -5.28
C GLU A 332 32.20 -3.82 -5.41
N SER A 333 31.87 -2.82 -6.24
CA SER A 333 32.74 -1.66 -6.49
C SER A 333 33.03 -0.80 -5.25
N ILE A 334 32.11 -0.80 -4.28
CA ILE A 334 32.26 -0.06 -3.01
C ILE A 334 32.75 -0.93 -1.86
N GLY A 335 33.09 -2.20 -2.12
CA GLY A 335 33.53 -3.15 -1.10
C GLY A 335 32.44 -3.55 -0.09
N ALA A 336 31.17 -3.44 -0.48
CA ALA A 336 30.05 -3.88 0.34
C ALA A 336 29.74 -5.37 0.11
N PRO A 337 29.09 -6.05 1.08
CA PRO A 337 28.69 -7.45 0.92
C PRO A 337 27.82 -7.64 -0.33
N HIS A 338 28.19 -8.60 -1.18
CA HIS A 338 27.52 -8.95 -2.43
C HIS A 338 27.59 -10.47 -2.67
N GLY A 339 26.88 -10.96 -3.69
CA GLY A 339 26.85 -12.35 -4.10
C GLY A 339 26.56 -13.32 -2.94
N VAL A 340 27.39 -14.36 -2.86
CA VAL A 340 27.29 -15.42 -1.85
C VAL A 340 27.47 -14.89 -0.43
N GLU A 341 28.29 -13.85 -0.24
CA GLU A 341 28.49 -13.24 1.09
C GLU A 341 27.22 -12.54 1.57
N ALA A 342 26.59 -11.74 0.69
CA ALA A 342 25.31 -11.10 0.99
C ALA A 342 24.22 -12.13 1.30
N ASP A 343 24.12 -13.19 0.48
CA ASP A 343 23.14 -14.26 0.70
C ASP A 343 23.40 -15.00 2.02
N ARG A 344 24.67 -15.21 2.38
CA ARG A 344 25.05 -15.80 3.68
C ARG A 344 24.65 -14.88 4.83
N LEU A 345 24.85 -13.57 4.71
CA LEU A 345 24.46 -12.59 5.73
C LEU A 345 22.94 -12.62 5.94
N ILE A 346 22.17 -12.54 4.85
CA ILE A 346 20.70 -12.61 4.88
C ILE A 346 20.23 -13.92 5.53
N ARG A 347 20.81 -15.06 5.12
CA ARG A 347 20.50 -16.36 5.71
C ARG A 347 20.80 -16.39 7.21
N ASN A 348 21.94 -15.87 7.64
CA ASN A 348 22.31 -15.83 9.06
C ASN A 348 21.36 -14.95 9.87
N LEU A 349 20.92 -13.82 9.31
CA LEU A 349 19.91 -12.95 9.92
C LEU A 349 18.59 -13.73 10.06
N SER A 350 18.14 -14.40 9.00
CA SER A 350 16.95 -15.25 9.03
C SER A 350 17.05 -16.43 10.02
N HIS A 351 18.22 -17.05 10.18
CA HIS A 351 18.42 -18.18 11.10
C HIS A 351 18.55 -17.77 12.57
N LYS A 352 19.25 -16.67 12.87
CA LYS A 352 19.30 -16.12 14.24
C LYS A 352 17.90 -15.84 14.77
N GLN A 353 16.98 -15.43 13.90
CA GLN A 353 15.57 -15.20 14.19
C GLN A 353 14.86 -16.51 14.57
N MET A 354 14.99 -17.59 13.77
CA MET A 354 14.38 -18.89 14.09
C MET A 354 14.89 -19.50 15.42
N VAL A 355 16.14 -19.24 15.81
CA VAL A 355 16.72 -19.78 17.05
C VAL A 355 16.30 -18.96 18.27
N GLN A 356 16.28 -17.62 18.19
CA GLN A 356 15.82 -16.76 19.29
C GLN A 356 14.36 -17.06 19.69
N GLU A 357 13.50 -17.33 18.71
CA GLU A 357 12.11 -17.77 18.92
C GLU A 357 11.99 -19.14 19.61
N ASN A 358 12.99 -20.02 19.44
CA ASN A 358 13.05 -21.33 20.10
C ASN A 358 13.67 -21.28 21.51
N THR A 359 14.56 -20.33 21.81
CA THR A 359 15.10 -20.13 23.17
C THR A 359 14.12 -19.42 24.10
N ALA A 360 13.33 -18.45 23.60
CA ALA A 360 12.22 -17.86 24.35
C ALA A 360 11.09 -18.87 24.68
N ARG A 361 11.17 -20.06 24.08
CA ARG A 361 10.28 -21.22 24.27
C ARG A 361 10.59 -22.02 25.54
N SER A 362 11.75 -21.80 26.18
CA SER A 362 12.23 -22.61 27.31
C SER A 362 12.34 -21.87 28.65
N GLU A 363 12.14 -20.56 28.70
CA GLU A 363 12.16 -19.81 29.96
C GLU A 363 10.77 -19.79 30.59
N LYS A 364 10.54 -20.74 31.53
CA LYS A 364 9.53 -20.54 32.57
C LYS A 364 9.95 -19.34 33.43
N PRO A 365 9.00 -18.53 33.95
CA PRO A 365 9.35 -17.48 34.90
C PRO A 365 10.02 -18.11 36.12
N PRO A 366 11.11 -17.55 36.65
CA PRO A 366 11.75 -18.12 37.82
C PRO A 366 10.78 -18.04 39.01
N GLU A 367 10.49 -19.21 39.58
CA GLU A 367 9.88 -19.31 40.91
C GLU A 367 10.81 -18.65 41.94
N ASN A 368 10.20 -17.87 42.82
CA ASN A 368 10.80 -17.30 44.02
C ASN A 368 11.73 -18.31 44.71
N THR A 369 13.01 -17.96 44.80
CA THR A 369 13.84 -18.37 45.93
C THR A 369 14.65 -17.17 46.40
N ASP A 370 14.40 -16.85 47.66
CA ASP A 370 14.99 -15.78 48.44
C ASP A 370 16.47 -16.04 48.77
N LEU A 371 17.22 -14.93 48.84
CA LEU A 371 18.40 -14.66 49.70
C LEU A 371 19.71 -15.43 49.43
N LEU A 372 20.75 -14.67 49.05
CA LEU A 372 21.78 -14.25 50.02
C LEU A 372 22.72 -13.18 49.42
N ASN A 373 23.06 -12.22 50.29
CA ASN A 373 24.04 -11.15 50.14
C ASN A 373 25.38 -11.62 49.54
N ASN A 374 26.03 -10.74 48.77
CA ASN A 374 27.30 -10.16 49.20
C ASN A 374 27.63 -8.88 48.44
N ASN A 375 27.90 -7.85 49.25
CA ASN A 375 28.51 -6.59 48.84
C ASN A 375 29.93 -6.85 48.34
N GLU A 376 30.32 -6.19 47.26
CA GLU A 376 31.60 -5.49 47.24
C GLU A 376 31.58 -4.39 46.18
N SER A 377 32.01 -3.21 46.63
CA SER A 377 32.11 -1.96 45.90
C SER A 377 33.57 -1.71 45.60
N LEU A 378 33.90 -1.07 44.47
CA LEU A 378 35.06 -0.18 44.34
C LEU A 378 35.09 0.57 42.99
N SER A 379 35.06 1.91 43.12
CA SER A 379 35.64 2.98 42.27
C SER A 379 35.59 2.84 40.74
N GLY A 380 34.98 3.74 39.97
CA GLY A 380 35.05 5.20 40.06
C GLY A 380 36.21 5.74 39.23
N LYS A 381 35.93 6.29 38.04
CA LYS A 381 36.71 7.36 37.38
C LYS A 381 35.91 7.98 36.22
N ASN A 382 35.46 9.21 36.46
CA ASN A 382 34.96 10.18 35.49
C ASN A 382 36.08 10.64 34.56
N THR A 383 35.76 10.94 33.29
CA THR A 383 36.25 12.16 32.63
C THR A 383 35.41 12.58 31.41
N LYS A 384 34.85 13.79 31.54
CA LYS A 384 34.78 14.92 30.58
C LYS A 384 33.90 14.82 29.32
N GLN A 385 32.76 15.53 29.43
CA GLN A 385 32.06 16.22 28.35
C GLN A 385 32.84 17.46 27.93
N ASP A 386 32.96 17.70 26.62
CA ASP A 386 33.27 19.02 26.07
C ASP A 386 32.11 19.50 25.18
N LYS A 387 31.60 20.67 25.54
CA LYS A 387 30.64 21.50 24.80
C LYS A 387 31.42 22.39 23.84
N ILE A 388 31.00 22.48 22.58
CA ILE A 388 31.35 23.61 21.72
C ILE A 388 30.05 24.18 21.14
N GLN A 389 29.78 25.44 21.50
CA GLN A 389 28.80 26.34 20.87
C GLN A 389 29.42 27.03 19.65
N ASN A 390 28.52 27.48 18.76
CA ASN A 390 28.63 28.56 17.75
C ASN A 390 28.22 28.04 16.37
N SER A 391 27.47 28.74 15.51
CA SER A 391 26.80 30.04 15.57
C SER A 391 25.98 30.13 14.29
N GLU A 392 24.77 30.68 14.38
CA GLU A 392 23.86 30.89 13.25
C GLU A 392 24.45 31.84 12.20
N THR A 393 24.29 31.49 10.92
CA THR A 393 24.28 32.46 9.82
C THR A 393 23.18 32.07 8.85
N THR A 394 22.12 32.88 8.87
CA THR A 394 20.94 32.79 8.01
C THR A 394 21.26 33.32 6.62
N VAL A 395 21.22 32.46 5.61
CA VAL A 395 21.08 32.87 4.21
C VAL A 395 19.69 32.45 3.74
N ALA A 396 18.87 33.46 3.44
CA ALA A 396 17.50 33.28 2.99
C ALA A 396 17.48 32.67 1.57
N CYS A 397 16.92 31.47 1.44
CA CYS A 397 16.44 30.92 0.18
C CYS A 397 14.91 30.72 0.25
N GLN A 398 14.25 31.12 -0.83
CA GLN A 398 12.80 31.08 -1.07
C GLN A 398 12.17 29.70 -0.73
N PRO A 399 10.90 29.65 -0.29
CA PRO A 399 10.32 28.47 0.32
C PRO A 399 10.06 27.36 -0.71
N VAL A 400 10.93 26.35 -0.74
CA VAL A 400 10.65 25.06 -1.36
C VAL A 400 9.91 24.21 -0.32
N MET A 401 8.69 23.77 -0.66
CA MET A 401 7.78 23.02 0.22
C MET A 401 8.49 21.85 0.93
N ASN A 402 8.34 21.83 2.26
CA ASN A 402 8.99 20.91 3.19
C ASN A 402 8.12 19.67 3.46
N TRP A 403 8.69 18.69 4.18
CA TRP A 403 8.09 17.40 4.55
C TRP A 403 6.69 17.50 5.21
N GLN A 404 6.30 18.67 5.74
CA GLN A 404 4.91 18.92 6.14
C GLN A 404 3.93 18.72 4.99
N SER A 405 4.28 18.94 3.72
CA SER A 405 3.36 18.75 2.58
C SER A 405 3.15 17.29 2.22
N ILE A 406 4.20 16.46 2.26
CA ILE A 406 4.12 14.99 2.11
C ILE A 406 3.28 14.41 3.26
N LEU A 407 3.58 14.81 4.50
CA LEU A 407 2.75 14.43 5.64
C LEU A 407 1.35 15.02 5.59
N THR A 408 1.14 16.21 5.05
CA THR A 408 -0.19 16.84 4.95
C THR A 408 -0.98 16.19 3.84
N PHE A 409 -0.38 15.66 2.79
CA PHE A 409 -1.03 14.80 1.79
C PHE A 409 -1.42 13.45 2.42
N PHE A 410 -0.48 12.72 3.02
CA PHE A 410 -0.76 11.45 3.70
C PHE A 410 -1.69 11.60 4.93
N ARG A 411 -1.70 12.77 5.60
CA ARG A 411 -2.66 13.11 6.68
C ARG A 411 -3.97 13.75 6.18
N ARG A 412 -4.03 14.40 5.01
CA ARG A 412 -5.27 14.92 4.39
C ARG A 412 -6.09 13.77 3.83
N SER A 413 -5.47 12.73 3.27
CA SER A 413 -6.13 11.45 2.97
C SER A 413 -6.70 10.76 4.22
N ARG A 414 -6.28 11.17 5.44
CA ARG A 414 -6.88 10.76 6.73
C ARG A 414 -7.88 11.78 7.31
N ARG A 415 -8.08 12.96 6.71
CA ARG A 415 -8.87 14.08 7.29
C ARG A 415 -9.95 14.67 6.37
N SER A 416 -10.04 14.30 5.09
CA SER A 416 -11.00 14.90 4.15
C SER A 416 -12.40 14.28 4.14
N SER A 417 -12.74 13.40 5.07
CA SER A 417 -14.14 13.05 5.35
C SER A 417 -14.41 13.25 6.84
N GLY A 418 -15.41 14.06 7.18
CA GLY A 418 -15.93 14.25 8.54
C GLY A 418 -16.58 13.00 9.15
N THR A 419 -16.14 11.82 8.74
CA THR A 419 -16.55 10.50 9.22
C THR A 419 -15.30 9.70 9.59
N LYS A 420 -15.40 8.96 10.71
CA LYS A 420 -14.36 8.16 11.38
C LYS A 420 -13.59 7.20 10.44
N PRO A 421 -12.38 6.75 10.84
CA PRO A 421 -11.25 6.49 9.96
C PRO A 421 -11.41 5.24 9.07
N GLU A 422 -11.17 5.40 7.77
CA GLU A 422 -10.75 4.33 6.87
C GLU A 422 -9.21 4.32 6.75
N PRO A 423 -8.56 3.16 6.64
CA PRO A 423 -7.12 3.04 6.46
C PRO A 423 -6.75 3.42 5.03
N ALA A 424 -5.51 3.92 4.90
CA ALA A 424 -4.90 4.38 3.67
C ALA A 424 -4.53 3.21 2.74
N SER A 425 -5.52 2.51 2.18
CA SER A 425 -5.33 1.41 1.24
C SER A 425 -6.32 1.47 0.07
N ARG A 426 -6.71 2.67 -0.38
CA ARG A 426 -7.40 2.76 -1.68
C ARG A 426 -6.35 2.74 -2.77
N SER A 427 -6.15 1.56 -3.33
CA SER A 427 -5.80 1.39 -4.75
C SER A 427 -6.65 2.39 -5.53
N PHE A 428 -6.00 3.32 -6.21
CA PHE A 428 -6.69 4.37 -6.92
C PHE A 428 -7.16 3.78 -8.24
N ASP A 429 -8.47 3.61 -8.42
CA ASP A 429 -9.01 3.27 -9.73
C ASP A 429 -8.86 4.51 -10.63
N ILE A 430 -7.78 4.50 -11.43
CA ILE A 430 -7.47 5.55 -12.40
C ILE A 430 -8.62 5.72 -13.40
N LEU A 431 -9.38 4.65 -13.71
CA LEU A 431 -10.53 4.70 -14.60
C LEU A 431 -11.73 5.34 -13.92
N ALA A 432 -12.00 5.06 -12.63
CA ALA A 432 -13.04 5.75 -11.87
C ALA A 432 -12.75 7.26 -11.75
N TRP A 433 -11.50 7.64 -11.50
CA TRP A 433 -11.10 9.05 -11.46
C TRP A 433 -11.18 9.73 -12.84
N LYS A 434 -10.68 9.07 -13.89
CA LYS A 434 -10.79 9.60 -15.26
C LYS A 434 -12.23 9.64 -15.75
N SER A 435 -13.11 8.72 -15.36
CA SER A 435 -14.54 8.78 -15.66
C SER A 435 -15.17 10.02 -15.04
N GLN A 436 -14.87 10.31 -13.76
CA GLN A 436 -15.31 11.54 -13.10
C GLN A 436 -14.79 12.81 -13.79
N ILE A 437 -13.57 12.79 -14.36
CA ILE A 437 -13.04 13.89 -15.16
C ILE A 437 -13.66 13.96 -16.55
N ARG A 438 -13.88 12.83 -17.24
CA ARG A 438 -14.54 12.75 -18.55
C ARG A 438 -15.97 13.29 -18.44
N ASP A 439 -16.65 13.01 -17.34
CA ASP A 439 -17.98 13.54 -17.03
C ASP A 439 -17.93 15.02 -16.64
N LYS A 440 -16.91 15.47 -15.89
CA LYS A 440 -16.68 16.91 -15.62
C LYS A 440 -16.35 17.69 -16.91
N LEU A 441 -15.57 17.11 -17.83
CA LEU A 441 -15.19 17.71 -19.13
C LEU A 441 -16.35 17.71 -20.13
N LYS A 442 -17.17 16.65 -20.15
CA LYS A 442 -18.44 16.61 -20.89
C LYS A 442 -19.40 17.69 -20.38
N ASN A 443 -19.46 17.89 -19.06
CA ASN A 443 -20.28 18.91 -18.41
C ASN A 443 -19.70 20.34 -18.49
N SER A 444 -18.40 20.50 -18.81
CA SER A 444 -17.76 21.81 -18.97
C SER A 444 -17.61 22.25 -20.42
N SER A 445 -18.18 21.53 -21.39
CA SER A 445 -18.09 21.89 -22.81
C SER A 445 -18.67 23.30 -23.06
N PRO A 446 -17.92 24.22 -23.72
CA PRO A 446 -18.37 25.58 -24.01
C PRO A 446 -19.65 25.63 -24.87
N LEU A 447 -19.87 24.58 -25.66
CA LEU A 447 -21.04 24.39 -26.52
C LEU A 447 -22.34 24.33 -25.73
N ARG A 448 -22.38 23.64 -24.56
CA ARG A 448 -23.58 23.62 -23.72
C ARG A 448 -23.79 24.89 -22.90
N ARG A 449 -22.74 25.61 -22.50
CA ARG A 449 -22.90 26.95 -21.87
C ARG A 449 -23.51 27.96 -22.83
N ARG A 450 -23.16 27.87 -24.13
CA ARG A 450 -23.82 28.66 -25.18
C ARG A 450 -25.26 28.21 -25.41
N GLN A 451 -25.54 26.90 -25.45
CA GLN A 451 -26.92 26.41 -25.59
C GLN A 451 -27.82 26.76 -24.38
N ALA A 452 -27.29 26.72 -23.15
CA ALA A 452 -28.02 27.07 -21.93
C ALA A 452 -28.29 28.58 -21.84
N ALA A 453 -27.33 29.43 -22.22
CA ALA A 453 -27.51 30.88 -22.27
C ALA A 453 -28.50 31.33 -23.37
N VAL A 454 -28.61 30.58 -24.47
CA VAL A 454 -29.63 30.81 -25.51
C VAL A 454 -31.02 30.42 -25.00
N ASN A 455 -31.16 29.28 -24.32
CA ASN A 455 -32.44 28.83 -23.77
C ASN A 455 -32.93 29.68 -22.57
N GLU A 456 -32.03 30.25 -21.76
CA GLU A 456 -32.42 31.19 -20.69
C GLU A 456 -32.95 32.51 -21.23
N ASN A 457 -32.40 33.01 -22.34
CA ASN A 457 -32.89 34.22 -23.01
C ASN A 457 -34.26 34.00 -23.69
N GLU A 458 -34.53 32.80 -24.21
CA GLU A 458 -35.87 32.46 -24.74
C GLU A 458 -36.92 32.32 -23.63
N ASN A 459 -36.57 31.67 -22.51
CA ASN A 459 -37.49 31.53 -21.39
C ASN A 459 -37.80 32.87 -20.69
N GLN A 460 -36.85 33.81 -20.63
CA GLN A 460 -37.10 35.17 -20.14
C GLN A 460 -37.98 36.00 -21.08
N ARG A 461 -37.91 35.78 -22.40
CA ARG A 461 -38.82 36.42 -23.38
C ARG A 461 -40.26 35.91 -23.24
N VAL A 462 -40.44 34.60 -23.03
CA VAL A 462 -41.76 33.98 -22.84
C VAL A 462 -42.38 34.38 -21.49
N ALA A 463 -41.58 34.49 -20.42
CA ALA A 463 -42.04 34.91 -19.10
C ALA A 463 -42.44 36.40 -19.03
N ASN A 464 -41.83 37.26 -19.85
CA ASN A 464 -42.21 38.68 -19.94
C ASN A 464 -43.45 38.92 -20.82
N GLN A 465 -43.79 38.01 -21.74
CA GLN A 465 -45.05 38.07 -22.51
C GLN A 465 -46.27 37.58 -21.71
N THR A 466 -46.09 36.79 -20.65
CA THR A 466 -47.18 36.25 -19.81
C THR A 466 -47.53 37.11 -18.59
N ARG A 467 -46.87 38.26 -18.38
CA ARG A 467 -47.17 39.21 -17.28
C ARG A 467 -48.11 40.36 -17.63
N HIS A 468 -48.57 40.44 -18.87
CA HIS A 468 -49.58 41.40 -19.31
C HIS A 468 -50.81 40.68 -19.86
N GLN A 469 -51.60 40.06 -18.98
CA GLN A 469 -53.05 39.84 -19.17
C GLN A 469 -53.64 39.19 -17.92
N SER A 470 -54.06 40.01 -16.96
CA SER A 470 -55.02 39.60 -15.93
C SER A 470 -55.78 40.82 -15.42
N VAL A 471 -57.02 40.99 -15.88
CA VAL A 471 -58.08 41.74 -15.19
C VAL A 471 -59.34 40.87 -15.27
N PRO A 472 -60.10 40.68 -14.16
CA PRO A 472 -61.17 39.67 -14.07
C PRO A 472 -62.57 40.27 -14.22
N ASN A 473 -63.56 39.47 -14.66
CA ASN A 473 -64.89 39.47 -14.02
C ASN A 473 -65.83 38.32 -14.47
N ASN A 474 -66.45 37.72 -13.44
CA ASN A 474 -67.85 37.27 -13.28
C ASN A 474 -68.60 36.55 -14.42
N ASN A 475 -69.08 35.31 -14.17
CA ASN A 475 -70.43 35.04 -13.64
C ASN A 475 -70.82 33.52 -13.66
N SER A 476 -71.42 33.11 -12.53
CA SER A 476 -72.59 32.21 -12.33
C SER A 476 -72.82 30.88 -13.08
N GLN A 477 -73.07 29.86 -12.25
CA GLN A 477 -74.22 28.91 -12.23
C GLN A 477 -74.21 27.57 -13.00
N CYS A 478 -74.32 26.52 -12.17
CA CYS A 478 -75.28 25.39 -12.17
C CYS A 478 -75.33 24.31 -13.27
N ASN A 479 -75.09 23.08 -12.77
CA ASN A 479 -75.90 21.85 -12.89
C ASN A 479 -75.95 20.98 -14.16
N SER A 480 -75.52 19.73 -13.90
CA SER A 480 -76.26 18.46 -14.07
C SER A 480 -76.08 17.62 -15.35
N ASN A 481 -75.79 16.33 -15.10
CA ASN A 481 -76.36 15.10 -15.70
C ASN A 481 -76.24 14.93 -17.24
N GLN A 482 -75.97 13.77 -17.84
CA GLN A 482 -76.19 12.36 -17.50
C GLN A 482 -75.57 11.52 -18.65
N LYS A 483 -75.22 10.24 -18.40
CA LYS A 483 -75.43 9.01 -19.24
C LYS A 483 -75.07 9.07 -20.76
N THR A 484 -74.42 8.11 -21.42
CA THR A 484 -74.50 6.63 -21.36
C THR A 484 -73.54 6.02 -22.40
N SER A 485 -73.19 4.73 -22.17
CA SER A 485 -72.98 3.64 -23.16
C SER A 485 -71.79 3.63 -24.15
N ARG A 486 -70.87 2.67 -23.88
CA ARG A 486 -70.17 1.70 -24.77
C ARG A 486 -70.96 1.32 -26.05
N PRO A 487 -70.36 0.74 -27.13
CA PRO A 487 -69.35 -0.34 -27.16
C PRO A 487 -68.19 -0.13 -28.19
N SER A 488 -66.98 -0.68 -27.98
CA SER A 488 -66.46 -2.04 -28.30
C SER A 488 -66.23 -2.34 -29.78
N ILE A 489 -65.15 -3.10 -30.03
CA ILE A 489 -64.74 -3.87 -31.24
C ILE A 489 -63.80 -3.10 -32.19
N LEU A 490 -62.75 -3.67 -32.80
CA LEU A 490 -61.79 -4.78 -32.60
C LEU A 490 -61.04 -4.91 -33.94
N LEU A 491 -59.88 -5.58 -33.93
CA LEU A 491 -59.15 -6.21 -35.07
C LEU A 491 -58.24 -5.26 -35.88
N ARG A 492 -56.91 -5.45 -35.80
CA ARG A 492 -56.05 -6.38 -36.59
C ARG A 492 -55.91 -5.85 -38.04
N GLU A 493 -54.74 -5.76 -38.65
CA GLU A 493 -53.80 -6.85 -38.94
C GLU A 493 -52.37 -6.35 -39.21
N ASN A 494 -51.44 -7.30 -39.10
CA ASN A 494 -50.07 -7.26 -39.58
C ASN A 494 -50.00 -7.11 -41.11
N ASN A 495 -48.94 -6.48 -41.63
CA ASN A 495 -47.92 -7.21 -42.40
C ASN A 495 -46.75 -6.32 -42.86
N SER A 496 -45.59 -6.94 -42.73
CA SER A 496 -44.25 -6.67 -43.27
C SER A 496 -44.18 -6.19 -44.73
N SER A 497 -43.29 -5.23 -45.01
CA SER A 497 -42.05 -5.39 -45.80
C SER A 497 -41.23 -4.10 -45.76
#